data_AF-R7HVZ9-F1
#
_entry.id   AF-R7HVZ9-F1
#
_cell.length_a   1.000
_cell.length_b   1.000
_cell.length_c   1.000
_cell.angle_alpha   90.00
_cell.angle_beta   90.00
_cell.angle_gamma   90.00
#
_symmetry.space_group_name_H-M   'P 1'
#
loop_
_entity.id
_entity.type
_entity.pdbx_description
1 polymer ?
#
loop_
_entity_poly.entity_id
_entity_poly.type
_entity_poly.pdbx_seq_one_letter_code
_entity_poly.pdbx_strand_id
1 'polypeptide(L)'
;MLNVKNLSTISFGQLNFHKNGDRLIFDDFTCKNRNNEDCFVKSEKDILDNFKETVKIYPSKNSKYHVAENQNHFYSEIKQIYDDKMETFLPSHYKKGYGSIMHLCNIIELLENNYNEIIFSSFRKAIFFHSKLKFEPQIKKIEDIKKHLQKDILDKDLPEDMQPFKEKALKIIQNENSPQENLIRSGNSLINDFIQTVIKKGLDRDKYGIFEGFTMHLTKEKILNNKEFYNKLFNTFHIDYLIK
;
A
#
# COMPACT_ATOMS: atom_id res chain seq x y z
N MET A 1 -1.49 41.84 -28.91
CA MET A 1 -0.72 40.65 -29.34
C MET A 1 -0.01 40.08 -28.14
N LEU A 2 -0.54 39.03 -27.53
CA LEU A 2 0.18 38.20 -26.56
C LEU A 2 0.47 36.87 -27.23
N ASN A 3 1.73 36.71 -27.60
CA ASN A 3 2.26 35.51 -28.22
C ASN A 3 2.69 34.59 -27.09
N VAL A 4 1.85 33.62 -26.73
CA VAL A 4 2.22 32.53 -25.81
C VAL A 4 2.04 31.22 -26.56
N LYS A 5 2.94 30.97 -27.52
CA LYS A 5 3.22 29.65 -28.06
C LYS A 5 4.62 29.26 -27.62
N ASN A 6 4.69 28.43 -26.58
CA ASN A 6 5.51 27.22 -26.51
C ASN A 6 5.60 26.72 -25.06
N LEU A 7 4.59 25.96 -24.65
CA LEU A 7 4.77 24.85 -23.72
C LEU A 7 4.18 23.63 -24.40
N SER A 8 4.99 23.04 -25.29
CA SER A 8 4.74 21.71 -25.84
C SER A 8 5.11 20.67 -24.79
N THR A 9 4.15 20.24 -24.00
CA THR A 9 4.08 18.87 -23.47
C THR A 9 2.63 18.44 -23.54
N ILE A 10 2.22 17.93 -24.69
CA ILE A 10 0.96 17.21 -24.83
C ILE A 10 1.11 15.94 -23.99
N SER A 11 0.54 15.94 -22.78
CA SER A 11 0.18 14.71 -22.08
C SER A 11 -1.13 14.25 -22.69
N PHE A 12 -1.13 13.10 -23.37
CA PHE A 12 -2.39 12.42 -23.61
C PHE A 12 -2.99 12.02 -22.24
N GLY A 13 -4.32 12.12 -22.16
CA GLY A 13 -5.19 11.62 -21.08
C GLY A 13 -5.09 12.36 -19.75
N GLN A 14 -4.37 11.93 -18.72
CA GLN A 14 -4.87 12.02 -17.33
C GLN A 14 -6.21 11.27 -17.17
N LEU A 15 -6.24 10.40 -16.17
CA LEU A 15 -7.41 9.66 -15.74
C LEU A 15 -8.58 10.62 -15.51
N ASN A 16 -9.74 10.29 -16.07
CA ASN A 16 -10.94 11.10 -15.87
C ASN A 16 -11.55 10.82 -14.49
N PHE A 17 -12.28 11.79 -13.96
CA PHE A 17 -12.95 11.69 -12.67
C PHE A 17 -14.37 12.21 -12.76
N HIS A 18 -15.26 11.63 -11.97
CA HIS A 18 -16.60 12.14 -11.73
C HIS A 18 -16.84 12.35 -10.23
N LYS A 19 -17.86 13.13 -9.90
CA LYS A 19 -18.27 13.34 -8.50
C LYS A 19 -19.21 12.25 -8.03
N ASN A 20 -18.99 11.76 -6.83
CA ASN A 20 -19.94 10.94 -6.08
C ASN A 20 -20.09 11.53 -4.67
N GLY A 21 -21.17 12.28 -4.47
CA GLY A 21 -21.28 13.20 -3.34
C GLY A 21 -20.17 14.25 -3.39
N ASP A 22 -19.45 14.39 -2.29
CA ASP A 22 -18.32 15.35 -2.16
C ASP A 22 -16.98 14.77 -2.59
N ARG A 23 -16.92 13.48 -2.97
CA ARG A 23 -15.70 12.81 -3.41
C ARG A 23 -15.54 12.82 -4.93
N LEU A 24 -14.30 12.92 -5.39
CA LEU A 24 -13.86 12.62 -6.75
C LEU A 24 -13.50 11.15 -6.85
N ILE A 25 -14.11 10.46 -7.82
CA ILE A 25 -13.85 9.05 -8.10
C ILE A 25 -13.36 8.94 -9.53
N PHE A 26 -12.34 8.11 -9.77
CA PHE A 26 -11.86 7.88 -11.13
C PHE A 26 -12.91 7.14 -11.98
N ASP A 27 -12.99 7.51 -13.26
CA ASP A 27 -13.77 6.75 -14.24
C ASP A 27 -13.12 5.40 -14.52
N ASP A 28 -13.92 4.40 -14.89
CA ASP A 28 -13.42 3.09 -15.32
C ASP A 28 -12.33 3.24 -16.42
N PHE A 29 -11.24 2.49 -16.29
CA PHE A 29 -10.09 2.63 -17.19
C PHE A 29 -9.44 1.31 -17.59
N THR A 30 -8.80 1.32 -18.76
CA THR A 30 -7.95 0.23 -19.21
C THR A 30 -6.54 0.42 -18.65
N CYS A 31 -5.92 -0.66 -18.21
CA CYS A 31 -4.53 -0.69 -17.79
C CYS A 31 -3.87 -1.97 -18.28
N LYS A 32 -2.63 -2.21 -17.89
CA LYS A 32 -1.92 -3.46 -18.16
C LYS A 32 -1.46 -4.11 -16.89
N ASN A 33 -1.44 -5.44 -16.88
CA ASN A 33 -0.83 -6.20 -15.80
C ASN A 33 0.69 -6.32 -16.00
N ARG A 34 1.37 -6.98 -15.06
CA ARG A 34 2.82 -7.15 -15.08
C ARG A 34 3.35 -7.96 -16.27
N ASN A 35 2.49 -8.74 -16.92
CA ASN A 35 2.81 -9.50 -18.13
C ASN A 35 2.51 -8.69 -19.41
N ASN A 36 2.17 -7.40 -19.31
CA ASN A 36 1.76 -6.54 -20.43
C ASN A 36 0.46 -7.00 -21.11
N GLU A 37 -0.36 -7.81 -20.41
CA GLU A 37 -1.71 -8.19 -20.83
C GLU A 37 -2.69 -7.08 -20.43
N ASP A 38 -3.68 -6.82 -21.28
CA ASP A 38 -4.71 -5.81 -21.00
C ASP A 38 -5.53 -6.18 -19.76
N CYS A 39 -5.97 -5.16 -19.05
CA CYS A 39 -6.83 -5.24 -17.88
C CYS A 39 -7.81 -4.08 -17.89
N PHE A 40 -8.93 -4.23 -17.19
CA PHE A 40 -9.93 -3.19 -17.06
C PHE A 40 -10.28 -3.00 -15.59
N VAL A 41 -10.17 -1.77 -15.10
CA VAL A 41 -10.47 -1.41 -13.72
C VAL A 41 -11.83 -0.74 -13.69
N LYS A 42 -12.68 -1.19 -12.77
CA LYS A 42 -13.97 -0.57 -12.46
C LYS A 42 -14.00 -0.14 -11.02
N SER A 43 -14.61 1.01 -10.75
CA SER A 43 -14.99 1.41 -9.40
C SER A 43 -16.49 1.28 -9.21
N GLU A 44 -16.92 0.47 -8.25
CA GLU A 44 -18.33 0.20 -7.97
C GLU A 44 -18.68 0.66 -6.56
N LYS A 45 -19.66 1.55 -6.46
CA LYS A 45 -20.21 2.00 -5.19
C LYS A 45 -21.04 0.90 -4.53
N ASP A 46 -20.93 0.75 -3.21
CA ASP A 46 -21.91 -0.05 -2.46
C ASP A 46 -23.24 0.71 -2.34
N ILE A 47 -24.33 0.09 -2.78
CA ILE A 47 -25.67 0.72 -2.78
C ILE A 47 -26.16 0.93 -1.35
N LEU A 48 -25.70 0.10 -0.40
CA LEU A 48 -26.17 0.12 0.99
C LEU A 48 -25.24 0.92 1.90
N ASP A 49 -24.02 1.22 1.47
CA ASP A 49 -23.05 1.99 2.24
C ASP A 49 -22.33 3.03 1.36
N ASN A 50 -22.73 4.29 1.53
CA ASN A 50 -22.16 5.42 0.78
C ASN A 50 -20.67 5.66 1.06
N PHE A 51 -20.13 5.09 2.14
CA PHE A 51 -18.71 5.21 2.49
C PHE A 51 -17.87 4.08 1.89
N LYS A 52 -18.50 3.09 1.25
CA LYS A 52 -17.84 1.90 0.75
C LYS A 52 -17.78 1.88 -0.77
N GLU A 53 -16.60 1.53 -1.27
CA GLU A 53 -16.33 1.42 -2.70
C GLU A 53 -15.52 0.16 -2.98
N THR A 54 -15.86 -0.52 -4.08
CA THR A 54 -15.17 -1.73 -4.50
C THR A 54 -14.49 -1.48 -5.84
N VAL A 55 -13.17 -1.52 -5.85
CA VAL A 55 -12.37 -1.52 -7.07
C VAL A 55 -12.27 -2.96 -7.57
N LYS A 56 -12.70 -3.22 -8.80
CA LYS A 56 -12.64 -4.54 -9.44
C LYS A 56 -11.74 -4.53 -10.66
N ILE A 57 -10.90 -5.55 -10.79
CA ILE A 57 -10.02 -5.72 -11.96
C ILE A 57 -10.52 -6.88 -12.81
N TYR A 58 -10.74 -6.61 -14.09
CA TYR A 58 -11.18 -7.57 -15.11
C TYR A 58 -10.05 -7.85 -16.10
N PRO A 59 -9.97 -9.06 -16.69
CA PRO A 59 -9.01 -9.36 -17.76
C PRO A 59 -9.22 -8.53 -19.03
N SER A 60 -10.42 -7.99 -19.23
CA SER A 60 -10.73 -7.08 -20.33
C SER A 60 -12.05 -6.36 -20.05
N LYS A 61 -12.30 -5.28 -20.79
CA LYS A 61 -13.55 -4.49 -20.68
C LYS A 61 -14.82 -5.31 -20.90
N ASN A 62 -14.74 -6.36 -21.73
CA ASN A 62 -15.87 -7.21 -22.09
C ASN A 62 -16.01 -8.43 -21.16
N SER A 63 -15.11 -8.63 -20.21
CA SER A 63 -15.20 -9.74 -19.27
C SER A 63 -16.37 -9.56 -18.30
N LYS A 64 -17.09 -10.65 -18.03
CA LYS A 64 -18.16 -10.69 -17.03
C LYS A 64 -17.65 -11.02 -15.62
N TYR A 65 -16.44 -11.55 -15.51
CA TYR A 65 -15.81 -11.92 -14.25
C TYR A 65 -14.59 -11.06 -13.98
N HIS A 66 -14.45 -10.63 -12.73
CA HIS A 66 -13.27 -9.93 -12.23
C HIS A 66 -12.32 -10.95 -11.60
N VAL A 67 -11.03 -10.63 -11.60
CA VAL A 67 -9.93 -11.49 -11.16
C VAL A 67 -9.30 -11.04 -9.84
N ALA A 68 -9.58 -9.80 -9.45
CA ALA A 68 -9.20 -9.22 -8.18
C ALA A 68 -10.19 -8.14 -7.78
N GLU A 69 -10.34 -7.91 -6.49
CA GLU A 69 -11.13 -6.83 -5.93
C GLU A 69 -10.45 -6.21 -4.70
N ASN A 70 -10.73 -4.93 -4.47
CA ASN A 70 -10.40 -4.23 -3.24
C ASN A 70 -11.62 -3.47 -2.73
N GLN A 71 -12.05 -3.75 -1.51
CA GLN A 71 -13.09 -3.03 -0.81
C GLN A 71 -12.46 -1.98 0.12
N ASN A 72 -12.83 -0.72 -0.08
CA ASN A 72 -12.34 0.40 0.69
C ASN A 72 -13.50 1.12 1.40
N HIS A 73 -13.26 1.56 2.64
CA HIS A 73 -14.12 2.47 3.37
C HIS A 73 -13.44 3.84 3.50
N PHE A 74 -14.22 4.90 3.31
CA PHE A 74 -13.72 6.27 3.24
C PHE A 74 -14.25 7.10 4.39
N TYR A 75 -13.38 7.42 5.35
CA TYR A 75 -13.73 8.18 6.54
C TYR A 75 -13.28 9.63 6.40
N SER A 76 -14.16 10.48 5.88
CA SER A 76 -13.85 11.90 5.60
C SER A 76 -13.54 12.72 6.85
N GLU A 77 -14.17 12.42 7.99
CA GLU A 77 -13.97 13.17 9.25
C GLU A 77 -12.53 13.06 9.77
N ILE A 78 -11.97 11.85 9.73
CA ILE A 78 -10.59 11.56 10.17
C ILE A 78 -9.60 11.54 8.99
N LYS A 79 -10.08 11.82 7.77
CA LYS A 79 -9.31 11.80 6.52
C LYS A 79 -8.51 10.51 6.34
N GLN A 80 -9.19 9.36 6.43
CA GLN A 80 -8.56 8.05 6.29
C GLN A 80 -9.31 7.16 5.27
N ILE A 81 -8.56 6.40 4.47
CA ILE A 81 -9.08 5.28 3.69
C ILE A 81 -8.73 3.99 4.43
N TYR A 82 -9.73 3.18 4.76
CA TYR A 82 -9.54 1.84 5.32
C TYR A 82 -9.72 0.79 4.22
N ASP A 83 -8.63 0.10 3.87
CA ASP A 83 -8.67 -1.04 2.93
C ASP A 83 -9.10 -2.27 3.72
N ASP A 84 -10.36 -2.67 3.50
CA ASP A 84 -11.04 -3.71 4.29
C ASP A 84 -10.73 -5.10 3.76
N LYS A 85 -10.81 -5.26 2.44
CA LYS A 85 -10.63 -6.56 1.80
C LYS A 85 -10.00 -6.41 0.42
N MET A 86 -8.72 -6.73 0.34
CA MET A 86 -8.00 -6.91 -0.92
C MET A 86 -7.81 -8.39 -1.24
N GLU A 87 -8.30 -8.84 -2.40
CA GLU A 87 -8.23 -10.23 -2.82
C GLU A 87 -7.87 -10.40 -4.30
N THR A 88 -7.11 -11.46 -4.60
CA THR A 88 -6.96 -12.01 -5.96
C THR A 88 -7.44 -13.44 -5.92
N PHE A 89 -8.48 -13.78 -6.68
CA PHE A 89 -9.26 -15.01 -6.41
C PHE A 89 -8.57 -16.32 -6.81
N LEU A 90 -7.66 -16.28 -7.79
CA LEU A 90 -7.02 -17.49 -8.31
C LEU A 90 -5.49 -17.43 -8.17
N PRO A 91 -4.83 -18.52 -7.74
CA PRO A 91 -3.37 -18.57 -7.66
C PRO A 91 -2.66 -18.31 -8.99
N SER A 92 -3.27 -18.67 -10.12
CA SER A 92 -2.77 -18.36 -11.48
C SER A 92 -2.69 -16.86 -11.79
N HIS A 93 -3.39 -16.04 -11.01
CA HIS A 93 -3.37 -14.58 -11.10
C HIS A 93 -2.39 -13.94 -10.12
N TYR A 94 -1.80 -14.71 -9.22
CA TYR A 94 -0.74 -14.21 -8.36
C TYR A 94 0.44 -13.76 -9.21
N LYS A 95 1.14 -12.72 -8.74
CA LYS A 95 2.28 -12.09 -9.42
C LYS A 95 1.95 -11.34 -10.73
N LYS A 96 0.68 -11.31 -11.17
CA LYS A 96 0.26 -10.45 -12.29
C LYS A 96 0.20 -8.95 -11.95
N GLY A 97 0.38 -8.57 -10.69
CA GLY A 97 0.44 -7.15 -10.28
C GLY A 97 -0.89 -6.52 -9.89
N TYR A 98 -1.98 -7.30 -9.83
CA TYR A 98 -3.31 -6.80 -9.46
C TYR A 98 -3.35 -6.13 -8.09
N GLY A 99 -2.68 -6.69 -7.06
CA GLY A 99 -2.55 -6.02 -5.77
C GLY A 99 -1.89 -4.64 -5.86
N SER A 100 -0.89 -4.47 -6.75
CA SER A 100 -0.24 -3.18 -6.94
C SER A 100 -1.18 -2.19 -7.63
N ILE A 101 -1.93 -2.62 -8.65
CA ILE A 101 -2.94 -1.79 -9.32
C ILE A 101 -4.00 -1.32 -8.32
N MET A 102 -4.49 -2.19 -7.44
CA MET A 102 -5.49 -1.81 -6.42
C MET A 102 -4.93 -0.80 -5.41
N HIS A 103 -3.69 -0.96 -4.94
CA HIS A 103 -3.03 0.05 -4.09
C HIS A 103 -2.83 1.38 -4.82
N LEU A 104 -2.51 1.36 -6.11
CA LEU A 104 -2.41 2.57 -6.92
C LEU A 104 -3.76 3.30 -7.06
N CYS A 105 -4.87 2.57 -7.17
CA CYS A 105 -6.22 3.15 -7.13
C CYS A 105 -6.48 3.85 -5.78
N ASN A 106 -6.12 3.22 -4.67
CA ASN A 106 -6.25 3.82 -3.34
C ASN A 106 -5.39 5.09 -3.20
N ILE A 107 -4.19 5.12 -3.80
CA ILE A 107 -3.31 6.29 -3.81
C ILE A 107 -3.93 7.44 -4.63
N ILE A 108 -4.50 7.15 -5.80
CA ILE A 108 -5.21 8.14 -6.62
C ILE A 108 -6.35 8.75 -5.80
N GLU A 109 -7.22 7.91 -5.23
CA GLU A 109 -8.35 8.36 -4.41
C GLU A 109 -7.91 9.19 -3.20
N LEU A 110 -6.83 8.79 -2.52
CA LEU A 110 -6.28 9.54 -1.39
C LEU A 110 -5.85 10.95 -1.81
N LEU A 111 -5.17 11.06 -2.94
CA LEU A 111 -4.62 12.33 -3.42
C LEU A 111 -5.72 13.28 -3.89
N GLU A 112 -6.64 12.80 -4.72
CA GLU A 112 -7.71 13.61 -5.32
C GLU A 112 -8.75 14.07 -4.27
N ASN A 113 -8.94 13.29 -3.21
CA ASN A 113 -9.90 13.61 -2.14
C ASN A 113 -9.25 14.18 -0.87
N ASN A 114 -7.94 14.45 -0.90
CA ASN A 114 -7.19 15.03 0.21
C ASN A 114 -7.31 14.22 1.53
N TYR A 115 -7.29 12.89 1.43
CA TYR A 115 -7.11 12.00 2.58
C TYR A 115 -5.66 12.04 3.07
N ASN A 116 -5.44 11.69 4.34
CA ASN A 116 -4.13 11.74 4.99
C ASN A 116 -3.40 10.40 4.91
N GLU A 117 -4.12 9.27 4.96
CA GLU A 117 -3.51 7.95 4.95
C GLU A 117 -4.45 6.85 4.44
N ILE A 118 -3.83 5.77 3.94
CA ILE A 118 -4.46 4.46 3.71
C ILE A 118 -4.00 3.54 4.83
N ILE A 119 -4.91 2.82 5.47
CA ILE A 119 -4.62 1.89 6.58
C ILE A 119 -5.35 0.56 6.36
N PHE A 120 -4.76 -0.56 6.80
CA PHE A 120 -5.41 -1.87 6.81
C PHE A 120 -4.72 -2.87 7.72
N SER A 121 -5.42 -3.95 8.05
CA SER A 121 -4.83 -5.11 8.72
C SER A 121 -4.21 -6.07 7.70
N SER A 122 -2.90 -6.24 7.72
CA SER A 122 -2.21 -7.09 6.74
C SER A 122 -2.06 -8.53 7.25
N PHE A 123 -2.33 -9.52 6.39
CA PHE A 123 -1.97 -10.90 6.66
C PHE A 123 -0.44 -11.09 6.56
N ARG A 124 0.14 -11.89 7.46
CA ARG A 124 1.60 -12.06 7.62
C ARG A 124 2.37 -12.32 6.31
N LYS A 125 1.80 -13.12 5.39
CA LYS A 125 2.45 -13.45 4.11
C LYS A 125 2.46 -12.27 3.12
N ALA A 126 1.56 -11.31 3.29
CA ALA A 126 1.40 -10.15 2.42
C ALA A 126 2.22 -8.94 2.87
N ILE A 127 2.70 -8.88 4.12
CA ILE A 127 3.47 -7.75 4.67
C ILE A 127 4.65 -7.35 3.76
N PHE A 128 5.44 -8.32 3.29
CA PHE A 128 6.57 -8.04 2.38
C PHE A 128 6.14 -7.53 1.00
N PHE A 129 4.91 -7.82 0.57
CA PHE A 129 4.35 -7.27 -0.65
C PHE A 129 3.96 -5.80 -0.43
N HIS A 130 3.21 -5.49 0.63
CA HIS A 130 2.82 -4.10 0.94
C HIS A 130 4.03 -3.22 1.26
N SER A 131 5.03 -3.76 1.96
CA SER A 131 6.28 -3.04 2.28
C SER A 131 7.08 -2.65 1.04
N LYS A 132 7.00 -3.43 -0.05
CA LYS A 132 7.59 -3.06 -1.36
C LYS A 132 6.87 -1.86 -1.99
N LEU A 133 5.61 -1.62 -1.64
CA LEU A 133 4.79 -0.48 -2.04
C LEU A 133 4.86 0.67 -1.01
N LYS A 134 5.87 0.65 -0.13
CA LYS A 134 6.17 1.67 0.91
C LYS A 134 5.17 1.74 2.07
N PHE A 135 4.26 0.78 2.20
CA PHE A 135 3.46 0.66 3.42
C PHE A 135 4.37 0.28 4.60
N GLU A 136 4.11 0.86 5.76
CA GLU A 136 4.92 0.69 6.98
C GLU A 136 4.05 0.15 8.12
N PRO A 137 4.64 -0.53 9.12
CA PRO A 137 3.91 -0.98 10.31
C PRO A 137 3.29 0.20 11.08
N GLN A 138 2.05 0.03 11.54
CA GLN A 138 1.33 0.95 12.41
C GLN A 138 0.71 0.20 13.60
N ILE A 139 1.54 -0.55 14.33
CA ILE A 139 1.14 -1.26 15.54
C ILE A 139 0.95 -0.25 16.67
N LYS A 140 -0.22 -0.25 17.31
CA LYS A 140 -0.60 0.75 18.33
C LYS A 140 -0.35 0.30 19.77
N LYS A 141 -0.25 -1.00 20.03
CA LYS A 141 -0.09 -1.56 21.38
C LYS A 141 1.36 -1.95 21.64
N ILE A 142 1.86 -1.65 22.83
CA ILE A 142 3.26 -1.94 23.19
C ILE A 142 3.49 -3.44 23.35
N GLU A 143 2.48 -4.17 23.80
CA GLU A 143 2.51 -5.62 23.97
C GLU A 143 2.72 -6.30 22.61
N ASP A 144 2.01 -5.84 21.58
CA ASP A 144 2.14 -6.34 20.21
C ASP A 144 3.53 -5.99 19.62
N ILE A 145 4.02 -4.77 19.86
CA ILE A 145 5.40 -4.40 19.51
C ILE A 145 6.42 -5.35 20.14
N LYS A 146 6.36 -5.56 21.46
CA LYS A 146 7.29 -6.44 22.17
C LYS A 146 7.19 -7.88 21.64
N LYS A 147 5.99 -8.35 21.32
CA LYS A 147 5.74 -9.67 20.73
C LYS A 147 6.40 -9.81 19.35
N HIS A 148 6.25 -8.81 18.47
CA HIS A 148 6.91 -8.79 17.17
C HIS A 148 8.44 -8.69 17.28
N LEU A 149 8.97 -7.84 18.15
CA LEU A 149 10.41 -7.76 18.39
C LEU A 149 10.98 -9.10 18.89
N GLN A 150 10.26 -9.80 19.77
CA GLN A 150 10.66 -11.12 20.23
C GLN A 150 10.63 -12.16 19.10
N LYS A 151 9.48 -12.30 18.43
CA LYS A 151 9.23 -13.39 17.46
C LYS A 151 9.88 -13.18 16.10
N ASP A 152 9.92 -11.95 15.61
CA ASP A 152 10.39 -11.65 14.27
C ASP A 152 11.88 -11.30 14.22
N ILE A 153 12.49 -10.91 15.35
CA ILE A 153 13.89 -10.46 15.40
C ILE A 153 14.72 -11.30 16.38
N LEU A 154 14.33 -11.38 17.65
CA LEU A 154 15.17 -12.00 18.69
C LEU A 154 15.25 -13.53 18.57
N ASP A 155 14.10 -14.19 18.40
CA ASP A 155 13.99 -15.66 18.28
C ASP A 155 14.59 -16.19 16.97
N LYS A 156 14.86 -15.33 15.98
CA LYS A 156 15.41 -15.75 14.68
C LYS A 156 16.92 -15.89 14.71
N ASP A 157 17.43 -16.90 14.03
CA ASP A 157 18.85 -17.02 13.69
C ASP A 157 19.21 -16.06 12.54
N LEU A 158 19.68 -14.85 12.90
CA LEU A 158 20.00 -13.78 11.97
C LEU A 158 21.45 -13.87 11.47
N PRO A 159 21.72 -13.51 10.20
CA PRO A 159 23.08 -13.30 9.71
C PRO A 159 23.86 -12.31 10.58
N GLU A 160 25.19 -12.42 10.60
CA GLU A 160 26.08 -11.58 11.43
C GLU A 160 25.81 -10.09 11.24
N ASP A 161 25.65 -9.65 9.98
CA ASP A 161 25.40 -8.26 9.65
C ASP A 161 23.99 -7.76 9.98
N MET A 162 23.11 -8.64 10.47
CA MET A 162 21.78 -8.32 10.99
C MET A 162 21.68 -8.47 12.52
N GLN A 163 22.75 -8.91 13.21
CA GLN A 163 22.78 -8.96 14.67
C GLN A 163 22.48 -7.60 15.37
N PRO A 164 22.84 -6.42 14.80
CA PRO A 164 22.45 -5.14 15.39
C PRO A 164 20.94 -4.95 15.55
N PHE A 165 20.09 -5.66 14.79
CA PHE A 165 18.64 -5.65 15.02
C PHE A 165 18.27 -6.26 16.37
N LYS A 166 18.95 -7.33 16.80
CA LYS A 166 18.69 -7.97 18.10
C LYS A 166 19.04 -7.04 19.25
N GLU A 167 20.20 -6.38 19.17
CA GLU A 167 20.62 -5.42 20.20
C GLU A 167 19.62 -4.27 20.34
N LYS A 168 19.15 -3.71 19.22
CA LYS A 168 18.13 -2.66 19.22
C LYS A 168 16.79 -3.17 19.78
N ALA A 169 16.38 -4.37 19.41
CA ALA A 169 15.14 -4.99 19.91
C ALA A 169 15.19 -5.21 21.43
N LEU A 170 16.29 -5.73 21.97
CA LEU A 170 16.49 -5.89 23.42
C LEU A 170 16.39 -4.55 24.16
N LYS A 171 17.05 -3.51 23.64
CA LYS A 171 16.98 -2.16 24.21
C LYS A 171 15.54 -1.63 24.27
N ILE A 172 14.71 -1.88 23.26
CA ILE A 172 13.31 -1.45 23.28
C ILE A 172 12.49 -2.26 24.29
N ILE A 173 12.68 -3.58 24.35
CA ILE A 173 11.91 -4.46 25.25
C ILE A 173 12.21 -4.19 26.73
N GLN A 174 13.48 -3.95 27.06
CA GLN A 174 13.99 -3.77 28.43
C GLN A 174 13.89 -2.32 28.94
N ASN A 175 13.58 -1.34 28.09
CA ASN A 175 13.53 0.05 28.51
C ASN A 175 12.18 0.41 29.13
N GLU A 176 12.06 0.16 30.44
CA GLU A 176 10.87 0.45 31.24
C GLU A 176 10.69 1.94 31.55
N ASN A 177 11.76 2.73 31.43
CA ASN A 177 11.76 4.16 31.80
C ASN A 177 11.34 5.08 30.64
N SER A 178 11.19 4.57 29.42
CA SER A 178 10.78 5.36 28.26
C SER A 178 9.25 5.48 28.19
N PRO A 179 8.71 6.64 27.80
CA PRO A 179 7.29 6.76 27.45
C PRO A 179 6.86 5.69 26.44
N GLN A 180 5.68 5.12 26.65
CA GLN A 180 5.15 4.03 25.82
C GLN A 180 5.07 4.42 24.33
N GLU A 181 4.66 5.65 24.03
CA GLU A 181 4.59 6.18 22.67
C GLU A 181 5.95 6.15 21.95
N ASN A 182 7.03 6.47 22.67
CA ASN A 182 8.39 6.42 22.13
C ASN A 182 8.82 4.99 21.82
N LEU A 183 8.45 4.04 22.69
CA LEU A 183 8.73 2.61 22.48
C LEU A 183 7.95 2.06 21.29
N ILE A 184 6.67 2.43 21.16
CA ILE A 184 5.82 2.03 20.02
C ILE A 184 6.40 2.58 18.71
N ARG A 185 6.76 3.86 18.67
CA ARG A 185 7.38 4.48 17.49
C ARG A 185 8.70 3.81 17.12
N SER A 186 9.58 3.59 18.10
CA SER A 186 10.87 2.95 17.89
C SER A 186 10.72 1.49 17.43
N GLY A 187 9.73 0.79 17.98
CA GLY A 187 9.40 -0.59 17.60
C GLY A 187 8.90 -0.70 16.16
N ASN A 188 7.91 0.11 15.77
CA ASN A 188 7.44 0.14 14.38
C ASN A 188 8.59 0.48 13.41
N SER A 189 9.44 1.45 13.75
CA SER A 189 10.61 1.80 12.94
C SER A 189 11.57 0.62 12.79
N LEU A 190 11.91 -0.07 13.88
CA LEU A 190 12.83 -1.20 13.85
C LEU A 190 12.28 -2.39 13.05
N ILE A 191 10.98 -2.68 13.19
CA ILE A 191 10.28 -3.72 12.42
C ILE A 191 10.30 -3.36 10.93
N ASN A 192 10.03 -2.10 10.58
CA ASN A 192 10.10 -1.62 9.21
C ASN A 192 11.51 -1.80 8.62
N ASP A 193 12.55 -1.34 9.33
CA ASP A 193 13.95 -1.45 8.89
C ASP A 193 14.36 -2.91 8.68
N PHE A 194 13.90 -3.81 9.56
CA PHE A 194 14.13 -5.24 9.42
C PHE A 194 13.48 -5.80 8.15
N ILE A 195 12.20 -5.49 7.92
CA ILE A 195 11.46 -5.93 6.73
C ILE A 195 12.12 -5.42 5.45
N GLN A 196 12.49 -4.13 5.41
CA GLN A 196 13.16 -3.53 4.27
C GLN A 196 14.53 -4.16 4.01
N THR A 197 15.26 -4.52 5.07
CA THR A 197 16.55 -5.23 4.98
C THR A 197 16.37 -6.63 4.39
N VAL A 198 15.38 -7.40 4.86
CA VAL A 198 15.02 -8.72 4.31
C VAL A 198 14.67 -8.60 2.82
N ILE A 199 13.89 -7.58 2.44
CA ILE A 199 13.53 -7.32 1.03
C ILE A 199 14.78 -7.02 0.20
N LYS A 200 15.62 -6.08 0.66
CA LYS A 200 16.81 -5.61 -0.06
C LYS A 200 17.82 -6.73 -0.29
N LYS A 201 18.03 -7.58 0.72
CA LYS A 201 18.95 -8.72 0.66
C LYS A 201 18.37 -9.94 -0.06
N GLY A 202 17.08 -9.95 -0.38
CA GLY A 202 16.42 -11.09 -1.01
C GLY A 202 16.41 -12.33 -0.12
N LEU A 203 16.35 -12.17 1.20
CA LEU A 203 16.40 -13.29 2.14
C LEU A 203 15.11 -14.13 2.07
N ASP A 204 15.26 -15.41 2.43
CA ASP A 204 14.16 -16.35 2.48
C ASP A 204 13.06 -15.89 3.46
N ARG A 205 11.85 -15.77 2.95
CA ARG A 205 10.70 -15.27 3.72
C ARG A 205 10.05 -16.34 4.58
N ASP A 206 10.36 -17.62 4.35
CA ASP A 206 9.92 -18.67 5.26
C ASP A 206 10.78 -18.66 6.52
N LYS A 207 12.11 -18.46 6.39
CA LYS A 207 13.02 -18.26 7.53
C LYS A 207 12.85 -16.89 8.20
N TYR A 208 12.87 -15.80 7.44
CA TYR A 208 12.89 -14.42 7.96
C TYR A 208 11.53 -13.70 7.88
N GLY A 209 10.45 -14.46 7.68
CA GLY A 209 9.10 -13.92 7.60
C GLY A 209 8.55 -13.40 8.92
N ILE A 210 7.46 -12.64 8.83
CA ILE A 210 6.72 -12.15 10.00
C ILE A 210 5.82 -13.27 10.54
N PHE A 211 5.79 -13.44 11.86
CA PHE A 211 5.07 -14.53 12.52
C PHE A 211 3.55 -14.36 12.44
N GLU A 212 3.02 -13.15 12.65
CA GLU A 212 1.60 -12.82 12.54
C GLU A 212 1.34 -11.50 11.81
N GLY A 213 0.10 -11.29 11.37
CA GLY A 213 -0.29 -10.07 10.68
C GLY A 213 -0.36 -8.85 11.61
N PHE A 214 -0.22 -7.65 11.06
CA PHE A 214 -0.40 -6.41 11.81
C PHE A 214 -0.94 -5.29 10.92
N THR A 215 -1.40 -4.22 11.54
CA THR A 215 -1.85 -3.01 10.85
C THR A 215 -0.69 -2.34 10.12
N MET A 216 -0.89 -2.03 8.84
CA MET A 216 0.04 -1.28 8.00
C MET A 216 -0.64 -0.02 7.49
N HIS A 217 0.16 0.99 7.17
CA HIS A 217 -0.35 2.22 6.59
C HIS A 217 0.59 2.85 5.57
N LEU A 218 0.05 3.78 4.79
CA LEU A 218 0.78 4.63 3.85
C LEU A 218 0.20 6.04 3.92
N THR A 219 1.04 7.00 4.29
CA THR A 219 0.62 8.40 4.44
C THR A 219 0.76 9.19 3.14
N LYS A 220 -0.02 10.26 3.00
CA LYS A 220 0.09 11.23 1.91
C LYS A 220 1.51 11.78 1.78
N GLU A 221 2.14 12.14 2.89
CA GLU A 221 3.51 12.63 2.92
C GLU A 221 4.49 11.59 2.33
N LYS A 222 4.36 10.32 2.72
CA LYS A 222 5.19 9.24 2.20
C LYS A 222 5.00 9.06 0.69
N ILE A 223 3.77 9.16 0.21
CA ILE A 223 3.43 9.09 -1.21
C ILE A 223 4.16 10.20 -1.98
N LEU A 224 4.03 11.45 -1.53
CA LEU A 224 4.66 12.61 -2.18
C LEU A 224 6.20 12.52 -2.16
N ASN A 225 6.78 12.11 -1.03
CA ASN A 225 8.23 11.91 -0.90
C ASN A 225 8.77 10.76 -1.77
N ASN A 226 7.90 9.86 -2.25
CA ASN A 226 8.25 8.75 -3.12
C ASN A 226 7.55 8.83 -4.48
N LYS A 227 7.15 10.04 -4.95
CA LYS A 227 6.35 10.20 -6.17
C LYS A 227 6.96 9.55 -7.41
N GLU A 228 8.28 9.60 -7.58
CA GLU A 228 8.97 8.97 -8.72
C GLU A 228 8.79 7.45 -8.75
N PHE A 229 8.80 6.82 -7.58
CA PHE A 229 8.54 5.38 -7.44
C PHE A 229 7.13 5.03 -7.91
N TYR A 230 6.11 5.80 -7.48
CA TYR A 230 4.73 5.56 -7.88
C TYR A 230 4.46 5.93 -9.33
N ASN A 231 5.00 7.04 -9.83
CA ASN A 231 4.92 7.41 -11.26
C ASN A 231 5.52 6.34 -12.15
N LYS A 232 6.63 5.70 -11.73
CA LYS A 232 7.17 4.52 -12.43
C LYS A 232 6.21 3.34 -12.40
N LEU A 233 5.49 3.11 -11.29
CA LEU A 233 4.48 2.05 -11.22
C LEU A 233 3.24 2.35 -12.07
N PHE A 234 2.73 3.59 -12.07
CA PHE A 234 1.64 4.01 -12.96
C PHE A 234 2.03 3.75 -14.43
N ASN A 235 3.23 4.17 -14.85
CA ASN A 235 3.76 3.87 -16.17
C ASN A 235 3.90 2.37 -16.44
N THR A 236 4.38 1.59 -15.47
CA THR A 236 4.52 0.12 -15.59
C THR A 236 3.19 -0.56 -15.90
N PHE A 237 2.11 -0.08 -15.30
CA PHE A 237 0.77 -0.63 -15.49
C PHE A 237 -0.06 0.16 -16.51
N HIS A 238 0.55 1.10 -17.25
CA HIS A 238 -0.14 1.94 -18.24
C HIS A 238 -1.39 2.64 -17.66
N ILE A 239 -1.29 3.07 -16.40
CA ILE A 239 -2.31 3.89 -15.75
C ILE A 239 -1.96 5.35 -16.03
N ASP A 240 -2.88 6.07 -16.65
CA ASP A 240 -2.68 7.45 -17.06
C ASP A 240 -2.86 8.42 -15.87
N TYR A 241 -1.93 8.35 -14.91
CA TYR A 241 -1.95 9.20 -13.72
C TYR A 241 -0.53 9.63 -13.35
N LEU A 242 -0.39 10.88 -12.92
CA LEU A 242 0.90 11.48 -12.55
C LEU A 242 0.78 12.26 -11.25
N ILE A 243 1.56 11.84 -10.25
CA ILE A 243 1.75 12.60 -9.01
C ILE A 243 2.72 13.76 -9.31
N LYS A 244 2.23 14.99 -9.18
CA LYS A 244 2.98 16.23 -9.45
C LYS A 244 4.01 16.55 -8.37
#